data_AF-A0A3H0R1E9-F1
#
_entry.id   AF-A0A3H0R1E9-F1
#
_cell.length_a   1.000
_cell.length_b   1.000
_cell.length_c   1.000
_cell.angle_alpha   90.00
_cell.angle_beta   90.00
_cell.angle_gamma   90.00
#
_symmetry.space_group_name_H-M   'P 1'
#
loop_
_entity.id
_entity.type
_entity.pdbx_description
1 polymer ?
#
loop_
_entity_poly.entity_id
_entity_poly.type
_entity_poly.pdbx_seq_one_letter_code
_entity_poly.pdbx_strand_id
1 'polypeptide(L)'
;MPSKWRGICGSLLIALGITQLYSFISAVIGYFNAEENSFVFVWNYWMLLFFGVGLFIIGFAFMRKESFRLASIIGVMCFVLFQGFSVYYYQLRVLSKLEYTQPFEWSGTLLCILGLLVLIALLIGPIFQAKEIQADQAWKTKWRYAAGVFSLLGAVTSVFAAVTIFRQLHSDNIKEGYLFTTALDGYFACFMAVIFLLVVIFSWRKVSYLLVGILMGAAFILLTNYLSVTNWIDFAKENLSITFGSNEREVFGMQFLMGASAFLSSIFGYIAKK
;
A
#
# COMPACT_ATOMS: atom_id res chain seq x y z
N MET A 1 7.68 20.11 15.95
CA MET A 1 8.29 19.00 15.18
C MET A 1 8.84 19.60 13.90
N PRO A 2 10.08 19.25 13.47
CA PRO A 2 10.64 19.79 12.24
C PRO A 2 9.71 19.57 11.04
N SER A 3 9.64 20.55 10.14
CA SER A 3 8.72 20.54 8.98
C SER A 3 8.88 19.29 8.11
N LYS A 4 10.12 18.85 7.89
CA LYS A 4 10.46 17.63 7.15
C LYS A 4 9.92 16.37 7.84
N TRP A 5 10.16 16.22 9.15
CA TRP A 5 9.65 15.10 9.94
C TRP A 5 8.13 15.06 9.97
N ARG A 6 7.48 16.22 10.15
CA ARG A 6 6.03 16.35 10.09
C ARG A 6 5.47 15.91 8.74
N GLY A 7 6.13 16.30 7.65
CA GLY A 7 5.78 15.91 6.29
C GLY A 7 5.89 14.39 6.07
N ILE A 8 6.97 13.78 6.54
CA ILE A 8 7.19 12.32 6.44
C ILE A 8 6.14 11.57 7.26
N CYS A 9 5.93 11.92 8.54
CA CYS A 9 4.93 11.28 9.37
C CYS A 9 3.52 11.44 8.78
N GLY A 10 3.14 12.63 8.33
CA GLY A 10 1.84 12.85 7.67
C GLY A 10 1.66 12.06 6.37
N SER A 11 2.73 11.91 5.60
CA SER A 11 2.77 11.05 4.40
C SER A 11 2.59 9.56 4.74
N LEU A 12 3.22 9.09 5.82
CA LEU A 12 3.06 7.70 6.28
C LEU A 12 1.66 7.43 6.85
N LEU A 13 1.03 8.41 7.51
CA LEU A 13 -0.38 8.32 7.91
C LEU A 13 -1.30 8.15 6.70
N ILE A 14 -1.06 8.92 5.63
CA ILE A 14 -1.76 8.76 4.36
C ILE A 14 -1.51 7.39 3.75
N ALA A 15 -0.27 6.89 3.80
CA ALA A 15 0.06 5.55 3.30
C ALA A 15 -0.77 4.47 4.00
N LEU A 16 -0.82 4.49 5.33
CA LEU A 16 -1.67 3.58 6.13
C LEU A 16 -3.15 3.72 5.74
N GLY A 17 -3.64 4.96 5.62
CA GLY A 17 -5.02 5.23 5.22
C GLY A 17 -5.37 4.68 3.83
N ILE A 18 -4.50 4.89 2.84
CA ILE A 18 -4.66 4.38 1.47
C ILE A 18 -4.70 2.85 1.44
N THR A 19 -3.84 2.18 2.22
CA THR A 19 -3.89 0.73 2.32
C THR A 19 -5.23 0.24 2.87
N GLN A 20 -5.76 0.88 3.93
CA GLN A 20 -7.07 0.50 4.47
C GLN A 20 -8.23 0.77 3.50
N LEU A 21 -8.18 1.90 2.77
CA LEU A 21 -9.20 2.22 1.76
C LEU A 21 -9.19 1.19 0.62
N TYR A 22 -8.02 0.75 0.16
CA TYR A 22 -7.92 -0.32 -0.82
C TYR A 22 -8.51 -1.63 -0.27
N SER A 23 -8.16 -2.03 0.96
CA SER A 23 -8.72 -3.23 1.59
C SER A 23 -10.25 -3.14 1.76
N PHE A 24 -10.78 -1.96 2.08
CA PHE A 24 -12.23 -1.73 2.14
C PHE A 24 -12.89 -1.88 0.77
N ILE A 25 -12.35 -1.23 -0.27
CA ILE A 25 -12.87 -1.33 -1.64
C ILE A 25 -12.83 -2.78 -2.13
N SER A 26 -11.75 -3.50 -1.83
CA SER A 26 -11.61 -4.93 -2.12
C SER A 26 -12.70 -5.76 -1.43
N ALA A 27 -12.97 -5.51 -0.15
CA ALA A 27 -14.04 -6.18 0.59
C ALA A 27 -15.44 -5.86 0.03
N VAL A 28 -15.68 -4.61 -0.37
CA VAL A 28 -16.95 -4.19 -0.99
C VAL A 28 -17.17 -4.91 -2.32
N ILE A 29 -16.14 -4.97 -3.18
CA ILE A 29 -16.22 -5.68 -4.46
C ILE A 29 -16.41 -7.18 -4.22
N GLY A 30 -15.70 -7.77 -3.25
CA GLY A 30 -15.89 -9.15 -2.84
C GLY A 30 -17.34 -9.44 -2.41
N TYR A 31 -17.95 -8.55 -1.62
CA TYR A 31 -19.34 -8.69 -1.21
C TYR A 31 -20.33 -8.69 -2.38
N PHE A 32 -20.14 -7.80 -3.37
CA PHE A 32 -21.04 -7.70 -4.52
C PHE A 32 -20.83 -8.79 -5.58
N ASN A 33 -19.64 -9.39 -5.64
CA ASN A 33 -19.32 -10.46 -6.59
C ASN A 33 -19.56 -11.87 -6.01
N ALA A 34 -19.82 -11.98 -4.72
CA ALA A 34 -20.06 -13.25 -4.05
C ALA A 34 -21.43 -13.84 -4.44
N GLU A 35 -21.51 -15.18 -4.49
CA GLU A 35 -22.79 -15.86 -4.61
C GLU A 35 -23.71 -15.45 -3.45
N GLU A 36 -25.02 -15.37 -3.70
CA GLU A 36 -26.01 -14.89 -2.75
C GLU A 36 -25.86 -15.60 -1.38
N ASN A 37 -25.69 -14.84 -0.31
CA ASN A 37 -25.44 -15.30 1.08
C ASN A 37 -24.07 -15.94 1.39
N SER A 38 -23.11 -15.96 0.46
CA SER A 38 -21.78 -16.53 0.74
C SER A 38 -20.81 -15.54 1.41
N PHE A 39 -21.04 -14.23 1.29
CA PHE A 39 -20.22 -13.19 1.92
C PHE A 39 -21.04 -12.30 2.86
N VAL A 40 -20.66 -12.26 4.14
CA VAL A 40 -21.29 -11.38 5.14
C VAL A 40 -20.37 -10.20 5.44
N PHE A 41 -20.88 -9.00 5.22
CA PHE A 41 -20.15 -7.78 5.52
C PHE A 41 -20.13 -7.52 7.04
N VAL A 42 -19.05 -7.92 7.70
CA VAL A 42 -18.88 -7.81 9.16
C VAL A 42 -18.31 -6.44 9.59
N TRP A 43 -18.43 -6.12 10.88
CA TRP A 43 -17.98 -4.86 11.48
C TRP A 43 -16.52 -4.49 11.18
N ASN A 44 -15.65 -5.49 11.02
CA ASN A 44 -14.23 -5.30 10.73
C ASN A 44 -14.01 -4.51 9.43
N TYR A 45 -14.83 -4.73 8.40
CA TYR A 45 -14.73 -4.00 7.14
C TYR A 45 -15.10 -2.53 7.29
N TRP A 46 -16.10 -2.19 8.11
CA TRP A 46 -16.43 -0.79 8.42
C TRP A 46 -15.28 -0.07 9.12
N MET A 47 -14.51 -0.78 9.95
CA MET A 47 -13.32 -0.22 10.58
C MET A 47 -12.21 0.10 9.56
N LEU A 48 -12.09 -0.67 8.47
CA LEU A 48 -11.17 -0.34 7.37
C LEU A 48 -11.52 1.02 6.75
N LEU A 49 -12.81 1.29 6.50
CA LEU A 49 -13.25 2.60 5.99
C LEU A 49 -12.95 3.71 7.00
N PHE A 50 -13.32 3.50 8.27
CA PHE A 50 -13.12 4.48 9.33
C PHE A 50 -11.64 4.86 9.48
N PHE A 51 -10.75 3.88 9.58
CA PHE A 51 -9.31 4.12 9.67
C PHE A 51 -8.73 4.65 8.36
N GLY A 52 -9.22 4.17 7.22
CA GLY A 52 -8.79 4.64 5.90
C GLY A 52 -9.00 6.13 5.71
N VAL A 53 -10.24 6.59 5.92
CA VAL A 53 -10.60 8.02 5.82
C VAL A 53 -9.97 8.82 6.95
N GLY A 54 -10.02 8.31 8.18
CA GLY A 54 -9.51 9.00 9.37
C GLY A 54 -8.01 9.28 9.28
N LEU A 55 -7.20 8.27 8.96
CA LEU A 55 -5.74 8.43 8.84
C LEU A 55 -5.36 9.29 7.64
N PHE A 56 -6.10 9.22 6.53
CA PHE A 56 -5.88 10.09 5.38
C PHE A 56 -6.10 11.57 5.74
N ILE A 57 -7.25 11.89 6.36
CA ILE A 57 -7.61 13.27 6.74
C ILE A 57 -6.63 13.79 7.80
N ILE A 58 -6.37 13.01 8.86
CA ILE A 58 -5.47 13.41 9.94
C ILE A 58 -4.04 13.58 9.40
N GLY A 59 -3.57 12.68 8.54
CA GLY A 59 -2.28 12.78 7.88
C GLY A 59 -2.13 14.06 7.05
N PHE A 60 -3.15 14.38 6.25
CA PHE A 60 -3.19 15.62 5.47
C PHE A 60 -3.20 16.87 6.35
N ALA A 61 -4.03 16.89 7.39
CA ALA A 61 -4.14 18.00 8.33
C ALA A 61 -2.82 18.21 9.11
N PHE A 62 -2.19 17.11 9.54
CA PHE A 62 -0.93 17.13 10.28
C PHE A 62 0.25 17.65 9.46
N MET A 63 0.33 17.31 8.16
CA MET A 63 1.34 17.90 7.27
C MET A 63 1.28 19.43 7.26
N ARG A 64 0.06 19.99 7.33
CA ARG A 64 -0.18 21.44 7.28
C ARG A 64 0.03 22.11 8.64
N LYS A 65 -0.51 21.55 9.72
CA LYS A 65 -0.49 22.17 11.05
C LYS A 65 -0.07 21.16 12.12
N GLU A 66 0.93 21.54 12.92
CA GLU A 66 1.42 20.69 14.02
C GLU A 66 0.39 20.47 15.14
N SER A 67 -0.63 21.33 15.27
CA SER A 67 -1.72 21.16 16.24
C SER A 67 -2.43 19.80 16.14
N PHE A 68 -2.41 19.15 14.97
CA PHE A 68 -3.00 17.82 14.76
C PHE A 68 -2.10 16.66 15.21
N ARG A 69 -0.96 16.94 15.86
CA ARG A 69 -0.05 15.89 16.35
C ARG A 69 -0.73 14.94 17.32
N LEU A 70 -1.46 15.49 18.30
CA LEU A 70 -2.14 14.68 19.31
C LEU A 70 -3.20 13.77 18.67
N ALA A 71 -4.00 14.32 17.75
CA ALA A 71 -4.96 13.55 16.96
C ALA A 71 -4.28 12.45 16.13
N SER A 72 -3.09 12.72 15.57
CA SER A 72 -2.29 11.74 14.83
C SER A 72 -1.82 10.59 15.72
N ILE A 73 -1.33 10.91 16.93
CA ILE A 73 -0.88 9.90 17.90
C ILE A 73 -2.06 9.02 18.33
N ILE A 74 -3.19 9.62 18.70
CA ILE A 74 -4.40 8.88 19.10
C ILE A 74 -4.90 8.02 17.95
N GLY A 75 -5.01 8.57 16.75
CA GLY A 75 -5.46 7.85 15.56
C GLY A 75 -4.59 6.64 15.23
N VAL A 76 -3.26 6.79 15.25
CA VAL A 76 -2.34 5.67 15.01
C VAL A 76 -2.37 4.65 16.13
N MET A 77 -2.49 5.08 17.38
CA MET A 77 -2.59 4.17 18.52
C MET A 77 -3.83 3.28 18.40
N CYS A 78 -5.01 3.87 18.13
CA CYS A 78 -6.23 3.10 17.86
C CYS A 78 -6.08 2.18 16.65
N PHE A 79 -5.42 2.65 15.58
CA PHE A 79 -5.15 1.85 14.40
C PHE A 79 -4.27 0.64 14.70
N VAL A 80 -3.17 0.82 15.44
CA VAL A 80 -2.26 -0.26 15.83
C VAL A 80 -2.98 -1.30 16.71
N LEU A 81 -3.77 -0.85 17.69
CA LEU A 81 -4.56 -1.75 18.52
C LEU A 81 -5.56 -2.56 17.68
N PHE A 82 -6.22 -1.91 16.72
CA PHE A 82 -7.13 -2.57 15.79
C PHE A 82 -6.41 -3.59 14.90
N GLN A 83 -5.27 -3.24 14.29
CA GLN A 83 -4.49 -4.17 13.47
C GLN A 83 -3.97 -5.35 14.30
N GLY A 84 -3.45 -5.10 15.50
CA GLY A 84 -3.01 -6.14 16.42
C GLY A 84 -4.15 -7.08 16.82
N PHE A 85 -5.32 -6.54 17.13
CA PHE A 85 -6.52 -7.33 17.38
C PHE A 85 -6.92 -8.15 16.14
N SER A 86 -6.94 -7.53 14.95
CA SER A 86 -7.34 -8.18 13.70
C SER A 86 -6.44 -9.36 13.37
N VAL A 87 -5.12 -9.17 13.41
CA VAL A 87 -4.11 -10.22 13.20
C VAL A 87 -4.27 -11.35 14.22
N TYR A 88 -4.45 -11.02 15.49
CA TYR A 88 -4.63 -12.04 16.51
C TYR A 88 -5.92 -12.84 16.30
N TYR A 89 -7.05 -12.15 16.14
CA TYR A 89 -8.37 -12.76 16.16
C TYR A 89 -8.69 -13.52 14.87
N TYR A 90 -8.39 -12.92 13.71
CA TYR A 90 -8.76 -13.47 12.40
C TYR A 90 -7.69 -14.39 11.80
N GLN A 91 -6.46 -14.35 12.31
CA GLN A 91 -5.37 -15.08 11.71
C GLN A 91 -4.64 -16.00 12.69
N LEU A 92 -3.97 -15.46 13.73
CA LEU A 92 -3.21 -16.31 14.66
C LEU A 92 -4.09 -17.34 15.37
N ARG A 93 -5.25 -16.91 15.89
CA ARG A 93 -6.22 -17.78 16.58
C ARG A 93 -6.83 -18.83 15.65
N VAL A 94 -6.99 -18.51 14.37
CA VAL A 94 -7.56 -19.43 13.37
C VAL A 94 -6.50 -20.45 12.96
N LEU A 95 -5.30 -19.99 12.60
CA LEU A 95 -4.16 -20.84 12.24
C LEU A 95 -3.77 -21.80 13.37
N SER A 96 -3.85 -21.38 14.64
CA SER A 96 -3.55 -22.26 15.78
C SER A 96 -4.51 -23.45 15.93
N LYS A 97 -5.65 -23.45 15.22
CA LYS A 97 -6.66 -24.49 15.27
C LYS A 97 -6.68 -25.39 14.03
N LEU A 98 -5.88 -25.08 13.02
CA LEU A 98 -5.84 -25.85 11.78
C LEU A 98 -4.83 -26.99 11.90
N GLU A 99 -5.18 -28.15 11.34
CA GLU A 99 -4.32 -29.34 11.31
C GLU A 99 -3.13 -29.18 10.34
N TYR A 100 -3.22 -28.23 9.39
CA TYR A 100 -2.21 -27.95 8.39
C TYR A 100 -1.75 -26.49 8.44
N THR A 101 -0.46 -26.26 8.21
CA THR A 101 0.16 -24.93 8.15
C THR A 101 -0.29 -24.21 6.87
N GLN A 102 -1.41 -23.48 6.93
CA GLN A 102 -1.87 -22.63 5.82
C GLN A 102 -0.99 -21.38 5.67
N PRO A 103 -0.93 -20.77 4.46
CA PRO A 103 -0.19 -19.53 4.23
C PRO A 103 -0.61 -18.40 5.17
N PHE A 104 0.38 -17.71 5.73
CA PHE A 104 0.15 -16.54 6.55
C PHE A 104 -0.05 -15.30 5.66
N GLU A 105 -1.21 -14.65 5.77
CA GLU A 105 -1.49 -13.32 5.20
C GLU A 105 -0.69 -12.24 5.97
N TRP A 106 0.32 -11.65 5.35
CA TRP A 106 1.25 -10.75 6.06
C TRP A 106 0.78 -9.29 6.15
N SER A 107 -0.27 -8.88 5.42
CA SER A 107 -0.64 -7.47 5.30
C SER A 107 -1.00 -6.85 6.66
N GLY A 108 -1.84 -7.51 7.47
CA GLY A 108 -2.24 -7.01 8.79
C GLY A 108 -1.07 -6.88 9.75
N THR A 109 -0.18 -7.88 9.76
CA THR A 109 1.02 -7.88 10.62
C THR A 109 1.97 -6.75 10.24
N LEU A 110 2.24 -6.59 8.95
CA LEU A 110 3.11 -5.54 8.44
C LEU A 110 2.49 -4.14 8.66
N LEU A 111 1.18 -3.98 8.57
CA LEU A 111 0.47 -2.74 8.92
C LEU A 111 0.57 -2.41 10.40
N CYS A 112 0.47 -3.41 11.27
CA CYS A 112 0.67 -3.24 12.70
C CYS A 112 2.10 -2.75 13.00
N ILE A 113 3.11 -3.38 12.40
CA ILE A 113 4.52 -2.98 12.55
C ILE A 113 4.75 -1.56 12.02
N LEU A 114 4.27 -1.24 10.82
CA LEU A 114 4.38 0.12 10.27
C LEU A 114 3.66 1.15 11.13
N GLY A 115 2.47 0.83 11.63
CA GLY A 115 1.74 1.68 12.57
C GLY A 115 2.54 1.96 13.84
N LEU A 116 3.19 0.94 14.41
CA LEU A 116 4.08 1.11 15.57
C LEU A 116 5.28 2.00 15.25
N LEU A 117 5.92 1.82 14.09
CA LEU A 117 7.03 2.67 13.66
C LEU A 117 6.60 4.14 13.47
N VAL A 118 5.42 4.37 12.89
CA VAL A 118 4.84 5.72 12.76
C VAL A 118 4.51 6.31 14.13
N LEU A 119 3.97 5.52 15.06
CA LEU A 119 3.69 5.96 16.42
C LEU A 119 4.97 6.38 17.15
N ILE A 120 6.00 5.55 17.09
CA ILE A 120 7.33 5.84 17.65
C ILE A 120 7.89 7.13 17.04
N ALA A 121 7.81 7.28 15.71
CA ALA A 121 8.23 8.49 15.02
C ALA A 121 7.47 9.75 15.48
N LEU A 122 6.15 9.65 15.69
CA LEU A 122 5.32 10.77 16.18
C LEU A 122 5.64 11.14 17.64
N LEU A 123 6.04 10.18 18.46
CA LEU A 123 6.40 10.40 19.87
C LEU A 123 7.80 11.02 20.01
N ILE A 124 8.80 10.44 19.32
CA ILE A 124 10.22 10.80 19.47
C ILE A 124 10.62 11.95 18.54
N GLY A 125 9.94 12.15 17.41
CA GLY A 125 10.33 13.13 16.39
C GLY A 125 10.48 14.61 16.83
N PRO A 126 9.83 15.13 17.90
CA PRO A 126 10.14 16.48 18.41
C PRO A 126 11.50 16.58 19.11
N ILE A 127 12.04 15.46 19.61
CA ILE A 127 13.33 15.40 20.30
C ILE A 127 14.46 15.62 19.30
N PHE A 128 14.27 15.15 18.05
CA PHE A 128 15.20 15.36 16.96
C PHE A 128 15.06 16.77 16.36
N GLN A 129 15.71 17.75 16.98
CA GLN A 129 15.98 19.03 16.34
C GLN A 129 17.27 18.93 15.50
N ALA A 130 17.20 18.17 14.40
CA ALA A 130 18.31 18.15 13.46
C ALA A 130 18.47 19.54 12.86
N LYS A 131 19.56 20.24 13.18
CA LYS A 131 19.96 21.46 12.47
C LYS A 131 20.15 21.08 11.01
N GLU A 132 19.40 21.72 10.12
CA GLU A 132 19.63 21.56 8.68
C GLU A 132 21.06 22.02 8.38
N ILE A 133 21.87 21.09 7.89
CA ILE A 133 23.23 21.40 7.45
C ILE A 133 23.09 22.37 6.26
N GLN A 134 23.61 23.60 6.40
CA GLN A 134 23.64 24.64 5.36
C GLN A 134 24.61 24.30 4.20
N ALA A 135 24.92 23.02 3.99
CA ALA A 135 25.75 22.57 2.88
C ALA A 135 24.97 22.62 1.56
N ASP A 136 25.69 22.68 0.45
CA ASP A 136 25.13 22.64 -0.89
C ASP A 136 24.18 21.44 -1.05
N GLN A 137 22.89 21.73 -1.22
CA GLN A 137 21.83 20.73 -1.36
C GLN A 137 21.61 20.30 -2.82
N ALA A 138 22.54 20.58 -3.74
CA ALA A 138 22.48 20.14 -5.14
C ALA A 138 22.29 18.62 -5.28
N TRP A 139 22.81 17.83 -4.33
CA TRP A 139 22.62 16.37 -4.29
C TRP A 139 21.16 15.94 -4.11
N LYS A 140 20.31 16.73 -3.44
CA LYS A 140 18.85 16.45 -3.30
C LYS A 140 18.13 16.49 -4.64
N THR A 141 18.63 17.29 -5.59
CA THR A 141 18.08 17.34 -6.96
C THR A 141 18.28 16.03 -7.71
N LYS A 142 19.40 15.32 -7.48
CA LYS A 142 19.66 13.99 -8.07
C LYS A 142 18.63 12.97 -7.59
N TRP A 143 18.35 12.93 -6.28
CA TRP A 143 17.32 12.06 -5.71
C TRP A 143 15.92 12.41 -6.23
N ARG A 144 15.64 13.69 -6.45
CA ARG A 144 14.38 14.12 -7.03
C ARG A 144 14.17 13.55 -8.44
N TYR A 145 15.20 13.57 -9.28
CA TYR A 145 15.14 12.97 -10.61
C TYR A 145 15.08 11.45 -10.57
N ALA A 146 15.80 10.81 -9.65
CA ALA A 146 15.66 9.36 -9.43
C ALA A 146 14.21 9.00 -9.06
N ALA A 147 13.56 9.78 -8.19
CA ALA A 147 12.15 9.59 -7.87
C ALA A 147 11.25 9.68 -9.13
N GLY A 148 11.52 10.65 -10.00
CA GLY A 148 10.83 10.81 -11.29
C GLY A 148 11.05 9.63 -12.24
N VAL A 149 12.29 9.14 -12.39
CA VAL A 149 12.62 8.00 -13.25
C VAL A 149 11.92 6.73 -12.78
N PHE A 150 11.98 6.41 -11.48
CA PHE A 150 11.27 5.26 -10.93
C PHE A 150 9.75 5.41 -11.05
N SER A 151 9.21 6.63 -10.92
CA SER A 151 7.80 6.86 -11.21
C SER A 151 7.45 6.63 -12.68
N LEU A 152 8.33 6.99 -13.62
CA LEU A 152 8.09 6.74 -15.05
C LEU A 152 8.08 5.23 -15.35
N LEU A 153 9.02 4.47 -14.79
CA LEU A 153 9.02 3.01 -14.88
C LEU A 153 7.73 2.42 -14.31
N GLY A 154 7.35 2.89 -13.10
CA GLY A 154 6.08 2.51 -12.47
C GLY A 154 4.86 2.81 -13.35
N ALA A 155 4.81 3.98 -14.01
CA ALA A 155 3.72 4.34 -14.91
C ALA A 155 3.62 3.38 -16.11
N VAL A 156 4.75 3.08 -16.75
CA VAL A 156 4.80 2.15 -17.89
C VAL A 156 4.34 0.76 -17.47
N THR A 157 4.85 0.25 -16.34
CA THR A 157 4.44 -1.05 -15.80
C THR A 157 2.96 -1.06 -15.42
N SER A 158 2.43 0.03 -14.86
CA SER A 158 1.01 0.15 -14.49
C SER A 158 0.09 0.08 -15.71
N VAL A 159 0.44 0.79 -16.79
CA VAL A 159 -0.31 0.75 -18.05
C VAL A 159 -0.28 -0.65 -18.65
N PHE A 160 0.91 -1.28 -18.69
CA PHE A 160 1.06 -2.62 -19.24
C PHE A 160 0.27 -3.66 -18.42
N ALA A 161 0.32 -3.57 -17.09
CA ALA A 161 -0.48 -4.41 -16.20
C ALA A 161 -1.98 -4.25 -16.46
N ALA A 162 -2.48 -3.02 -16.54
CA ALA A 162 -3.89 -2.77 -16.82
C ALA A 162 -4.33 -3.38 -18.17
N VAL A 163 -3.53 -3.19 -19.22
CA VAL A 163 -3.82 -3.75 -20.55
C VAL A 163 -3.86 -5.28 -20.50
N THR A 164 -2.88 -5.93 -19.87
CA THR A 164 -2.83 -7.39 -19.76
C THR A 164 -4.03 -7.93 -18.98
N ILE A 165 -4.37 -7.31 -17.85
CA ILE A 165 -5.51 -7.73 -17.02
C ILE A 165 -6.82 -7.59 -17.80
N PHE A 166 -7.10 -6.43 -18.39
CA PHE A 166 -8.36 -6.23 -19.11
C PHE A 166 -8.47 -7.07 -20.38
N ARG A 167 -7.37 -7.28 -21.10
CA ARG A 167 -7.35 -8.14 -22.29
C ARG A 167 -7.72 -9.57 -21.92
N GLN A 168 -7.20 -10.07 -20.80
CA GLN A 168 -7.49 -11.43 -20.36
C GLN A 168 -8.91 -11.57 -19.82
N LEU A 169 -9.41 -10.58 -19.06
CA LEU A 169 -10.78 -10.58 -18.54
C LEU A 169 -11.86 -10.54 -19.64
N HIS A 170 -11.53 -10.04 -20.84
CA HIS A 170 -12.41 -10.02 -22.01
C HIS A 170 -12.14 -11.17 -23.01
N SER A 171 -11.25 -12.11 -22.67
CA SER A 171 -10.93 -13.25 -23.52
C SER A 171 -11.87 -14.42 -23.26
N ASP A 172 -12.46 -14.99 -24.30
CA ASP A 172 -13.33 -16.19 -24.21
C ASP A 172 -12.57 -17.49 -23.89
N ASN A 173 -11.24 -17.42 -23.71
CA ASN A 173 -10.40 -18.59 -23.54
C ASN A 173 -10.31 -19.03 -22.06
N ILE A 174 -11.19 -19.94 -21.66
CA ILE A 174 -11.37 -20.46 -20.28
C ILE A 174 -10.10 -21.15 -19.74
N LYS A 175 -9.20 -21.64 -20.60
CA LYS A 175 -7.99 -22.39 -20.18
C LYS A 175 -6.90 -21.54 -19.52
N GLU A 176 -7.05 -20.22 -19.52
CA GLU A 176 -6.08 -19.26 -18.95
C GLU A 176 -6.74 -18.27 -17.97
N GLY A 177 -7.85 -18.66 -17.35
CA GLY A 177 -8.56 -17.81 -16.38
C GLY A 177 -7.67 -17.43 -15.19
N TYR A 178 -7.77 -16.18 -14.75
CA TYR A 178 -7.15 -15.74 -13.50
C TYR A 178 -7.89 -16.34 -12.30
N LEU A 179 -7.14 -16.88 -11.34
CA LEU A 179 -7.68 -17.38 -10.07
C LEU A 179 -7.71 -16.30 -8.98
N PHE A 180 -6.72 -15.41 -8.99
CA PHE A 180 -6.52 -14.37 -7.98
C PHE A 180 -6.65 -12.96 -8.54
N THR A 181 -6.33 -12.76 -9.82
CA THR A 181 -6.41 -11.43 -10.45
C THR A 181 -7.85 -11.07 -10.80
N THR A 182 -8.26 -9.86 -10.40
CA THR A 182 -9.62 -9.35 -10.58
C THR A 182 -9.66 -8.07 -11.42
N ALA A 183 -10.86 -7.63 -11.81
CA ALA A 183 -11.04 -6.33 -12.46
C ALA A 183 -10.58 -5.16 -11.58
N LEU A 184 -10.67 -5.29 -10.25
CA LEU A 184 -10.16 -4.28 -9.30
C LEU A 184 -8.67 -4.04 -9.48
N ASP A 185 -7.88 -5.09 -9.74
CA ASP A 185 -6.43 -4.96 -9.96
C ASP A 185 -6.13 -4.17 -11.23
N GLY A 186 -6.95 -4.33 -12.28
CA GLY A 186 -6.89 -3.52 -13.49
C GLY A 186 -7.21 -2.05 -13.24
N TYR A 187 -8.31 -1.77 -12.52
CA TYR A 187 -8.66 -0.39 -12.14
C TYR A 187 -7.61 0.25 -11.22
N PHE A 188 -7.04 -0.52 -10.30
CA PHE A 188 -5.97 -0.05 -9.42
C PHE A 188 -4.70 0.26 -10.21
N ALA A 189 -4.35 -0.56 -11.20
CA ALA A 189 -3.24 -0.27 -12.11
C ALA A 189 -3.48 1.02 -12.93
N CYS A 190 -4.70 1.27 -13.41
CA CYS A 190 -5.03 2.55 -14.05
C CYS A 190 -4.88 3.74 -13.10
N PHE A 191 -5.38 3.62 -11.86
CA PHE A 191 -5.19 4.65 -10.83
C PHE A 191 -3.71 4.92 -10.57
N MET A 192 -2.90 3.86 -10.45
CA MET A 192 -1.46 3.96 -10.23
C MET A 192 -0.75 4.65 -11.39
N ALA A 193 -1.11 4.36 -12.64
CA ALA A 193 -0.56 5.05 -13.80
C ALA A 193 -0.75 6.57 -13.70
N VAL A 194 -1.94 7.03 -13.30
CA VAL A 194 -2.23 8.45 -13.10
C VAL A 194 -1.37 9.03 -11.98
N ILE A 195 -1.29 8.37 -10.82
CA ILE A 195 -0.48 8.84 -9.69
C ILE A 195 1.00 8.93 -10.06
N PHE A 196 1.54 7.91 -10.74
CA PHE A 196 2.93 7.93 -11.20
C PHE A 196 3.20 9.07 -12.18
N LEU A 197 2.33 9.29 -13.17
CA LEU A 197 2.47 10.41 -14.10
C LEU A 197 2.46 11.77 -13.38
N LEU A 198 1.58 11.94 -12.39
CA LEU A 198 1.59 13.13 -11.54
C LEU A 198 2.94 13.28 -10.82
N VAL A 199 3.48 12.20 -10.24
CA VAL A 199 4.80 12.26 -9.56
C VAL A 199 5.93 12.55 -10.54
N VAL A 200 5.92 12.01 -11.76
CA VAL A 200 6.87 12.37 -12.82
C VAL A 200 6.80 13.88 -13.06
N ILE A 201 5.62 14.43 -13.34
CA ILE A 201 5.44 15.87 -13.62
C ILE A 201 5.92 16.72 -12.44
N PHE A 202 5.53 16.37 -11.21
CA PHE A 202 5.90 17.13 -10.02
C PHE A 202 7.36 16.97 -9.62
N SER A 203 8.01 15.85 -9.96
CA SER A 203 9.44 15.63 -9.67
C SER A 203 10.32 16.69 -10.32
N TRP A 204 9.94 17.27 -11.46
CA TRP A 204 10.69 18.36 -12.09
C TRP A 204 10.63 19.67 -11.30
N ARG A 205 9.50 19.93 -10.62
CA ARG A 205 9.26 21.19 -9.89
C ARG A 205 9.49 21.04 -8.40
N LYS A 206 8.71 20.20 -7.72
CA LYS A 206 8.71 20.04 -6.27
C LYS A 206 8.08 18.71 -5.87
N VAL A 207 8.74 17.98 -4.97
CA VAL A 207 8.20 16.74 -4.39
C VAL A 207 6.96 17.05 -3.52
N SER A 208 5.89 16.28 -3.67
CA SER A 208 4.68 16.37 -2.85
C SER A 208 4.64 15.23 -1.83
N TYR A 209 4.59 15.55 -0.53
CA TYR A 209 4.43 14.52 0.51
C TYR A 209 3.11 13.78 0.40
N LEU A 210 2.04 14.42 -0.10
CA LEU A 210 0.76 13.76 -0.34
C LEU A 210 0.90 12.63 -1.37
N LEU A 211 1.53 12.92 -2.52
CA LEU A 211 1.72 11.93 -3.58
C LEU A 211 2.68 10.81 -3.15
N VAL A 212 3.74 11.17 -2.41
CA VAL A 212 4.66 10.18 -1.83
C VAL A 212 3.93 9.26 -0.83
N GLY A 213 2.99 9.79 -0.05
CA GLY A 213 2.18 8.98 0.87
C GLY A 213 1.27 8.00 0.12
N ILE A 214 0.62 8.46 -0.95
CA ILE A 214 -0.21 7.59 -1.80
C ILE A 214 0.64 6.50 -2.46
N LEU A 215 1.80 6.85 -3.04
CA LEU A 215 2.72 5.87 -3.62
C LEU A 215 3.24 4.88 -2.58
N MET A 216 3.57 5.32 -1.37
CA MET A 216 4.02 4.42 -0.32
C MET A 216 2.91 3.45 0.12
N GLY A 217 1.67 3.93 0.24
CA GLY A 217 0.52 3.06 0.54
C GLY A 217 0.27 2.04 -0.57
N ALA A 218 0.39 2.46 -1.83
CA ALA A 218 0.29 1.56 -2.99
C ALA A 218 1.43 0.56 -3.08
N ALA A 219 2.67 0.99 -2.81
CA ALA A 219 3.83 0.11 -2.74
C ALA A 219 3.59 -1.00 -1.72
N PHE A 220 3.06 -0.63 -0.56
CA PHE A 220 2.72 -1.59 0.48
C PHE A 220 1.68 -2.61 0.00
N ILE A 221 0.54 -2.15 -0.55
CA ILE A 221 -0.50 -3.03 -1.11
C ILE A 221 0.09 -4.02 -2.12
N LEU A 222 0.85 -3.53 -3.09
CA LEU A 222 1.36 -4.34 -4.20
C LEU A 222 2.40 -5.37 -3.76
N LEU A 223 3.31 -4.96 -2.87
CA LEU A 223 4.35 -5.85 -2.35
C LEU A 223 3.76 -6.91 -1.41
N THR A 224 2.76 -6.55 -0.59
CA THR A 224 2.07 -7.54 0.25
C THR A 224 1.21 -8.50 -0.55
N ASN A 225 0.52 -8.01 -1.59
CA ASN A 225 -0.24 -8.86 -2.50
C ASN A 225 0.68 -9.85 -3.22
N TYR A 226 1.82 -9.39 -3.74
CA TYR A 226 2.81 -10.27 -4.38
C TYR A 226 3.31 -11.37 -3.43
N LEU A 227 3.70 -11.01 -2.21
CA LEU A 227 4.16 -11.97 -1.20
C LEU A 227 3.07 -12.97 -0.81
N SER A 228 1.85 -12.47 -0.57
CA SER A 228 0.70 -13.31 -0.18
C SER A 228 0.36 -14.30 -1.28
N VAL A 229 0.23 -13.84 -2.53
CA VAL A 229 -0.17 -14.71 -3.64
C VAL A 229 0.92 -15.70 -4.01
N THR A 230 2.20 -15.33 -3.92
CA THR A 230 3.30 -16.28 -4.17
C THR A 230 3.27 -17.42 -3.15
N ASN A 231 3.07 -17.11 -1.86
CA ASN A 231 2.93 -18.13 -0.81
C ASN A 231 1.70 -19.03 -1.05
N TRP A 232 0.58 -18.46 -1.51
CA TRP A 232 -0.62 -19.21 -1.86
C TRP A 232 -0.44 -20.11 -3.09
N ILE A 233 0.27 -19.63 -4.10
CA ILE A 233 0.59 -20.40 -5.31
C ILE A 233 1.45 -21.61 -4.95
N ASP A 234 2.49 -21.40 -4.14
CA ASP A 234 3.39 -22.48 -3.73
C ASP A 234 2.64 -23.51 -2.87
N PHE A 235 1.83 -23.04 -1.90
CA PHE A 235 1.00 -23.91 -1.09
C PHE A 235 0.00 -24.74 -1.91
N ALA A 236 -0.71 -24.12 -2.85
CA ALA A 236 -1.70 -24.81 -3.68
C ALA A 236 -1.06 -25.79 -4.66
N LYS A 237 0.16 -25.50 -5.14
CA LYS A 237 0.93 -26.44 -5.97
C LYS A 237 1.40 -27.64 -5.15
N GLU A 238 1.96 -27.41 -3.97
CA GLU A 238 2.55 -28.46 -3.13
C GLU A 238 1.50 -29.34 -2.44
N ASN A 239 0.37 -28.76 -2.03
CA ASN A 239 -0.61 -29.44 -1.17
C ASN A 239 -1.93 -29.76 -1.87
N LEU A 240 -2.29 -29.04 -2.95
CA LEU A 240 -3.60 -29.17 -3.62
C LEU A 240 -3.51 -29.62 -5.09
N SER A 241 -2.30 -29.77 -5.64
CA SER A 241 -2.06 -30.13 -7.05
C SER A 241 -2.74 -29.20 -8.06
N ILE A 242 -2.99 -27.94 -7.68
CA ILE A 242 -3.59 -26.93 -8.56
C ILE A 242 -2.49 -26.32 -9.44
N THR A 243 -2.73 -26.25 -10.75
CA THR A 243 -1.78 -25.67 -11.72
C THR A 243 -2.26 -24.28 -12.12
N PHE A 244 -1.43 -23.26 -11.90
CA PHE A 244 -1.74 -21.87 -12.25
C PHE A 244 -1.38 -21.53 -13.69
N GLY A 245 -2.18 -20.67 -14.33
CA GLY A 245 -1.93 -20.17 -15.67
C GLY A 245 -0.68 -19.27 -15.74
N SER A 246 0.02 -19.27 -16.88
CA SER A 246 1.22 -18.45 -17.10
C SER A 246 0.95 -16.94 -16.97
N ASN A 247 -0.23 -16.49 -17.40
CA ASN A 247 -0.60 -15.08 -17.45
C ASN A 247 -0.76 -14.47 -16.05
N GLU A 248 -1.11 -15.30 -15.06
CA GLU A 248 -1.28 -14.86 -13.68
C GLU A 248 0.05 -14.50 -13.03
N ARG A 249 1.09 -15.31 -13.27
CA ARG A 249 2.46 -15.01 -12.82
C ARG A 249 3.01 -13.74 -13.45
N GLU A 250 2.68 -13.48 -14.70
CA GLU A 250 3.07 -12.24 -15.39
C GLU A 250 2.45 -11.02 -14.71
N VAL A 251 1.15 -11.06 -14.39
CA VAL A 251 0.46 -9.98 -13.67
C VAL A 251 1.10 -9.72 -12.31
N PHE A 252 1.38 -10.76 -11.54
CA PHE A 252 2.05 -10.59 -10.24
C PHE A 252 3.47 -10.05 -10.36
N GLY A 253 4.23 -10.48 -11.37
CA GLY A 253 5.54 -9.90 -11.68
C GLY A 253 5.44 -8.39 -12.00
N MET A 254 4.42 -7.97 -12.75
CA MET A 254 4.16 -6.56 -13.01
C MET A 254 3.74 -5.79 -11.76
N GLN A 255 2.89 -6.38 -10.91
CA GLN A 255 2.51 -5.77 -9.63
C GLN A 255 3.73 -5.57 -8.71
N PHE A 256 4.66 -6.53 -8.68
CA PHE A 256 5.93 -6.40 -7.95
C PHE A 256 6.78 -5.24 -8.48
N LEU A 257 6.98 -5.16 -9.80
CA LEU A 257 7.75 -4.07 -10.42
C LEU A 257 7.09 -2.70 -10.18
N MET A 258 5.76 -2.64 -10.23
CA MET A 258 4.97 -1.46 -9.92
C MET A 258 5.15 -1.05 -8.45
N GLY A 259 5.06 -2.01 -7.52
CA GLY A 259 5.25 -1.80 -6.08
C GLY A 259 6.67 -1.36 -5.72
N ALA A 260 7.69 -2.01 -6.28
CA ALA A 260 9.10 -1.64 -6.09
C ALA A 260 9.40 -0.24 -6.62
N SER A 261 8.84 0.12 -7.79
CA SER A 261 8.95 1.45 -8.37
C SER A 261 8.30 2.53 -7.49
N ALA A 262 7.11 2.26 -6.96
CA ALA A 262 6.43 3.14 -6.00
C ALA A 262 7.24 3.31 -4.71
N PHE A 263 7.80 2.22 -4.18
CA PHE A 263 8.62 2.24 -2.96
C PHE A 263 9.88 3.08 -3.13
N LEU A 264 10.67 2.80 -4.17
CA LEU A 264 11.91 3.52 -4.46
C LEU A 264 11.65 4.99 -4.76
N SER A 265 10.62 5.28 -5.56
CA SER A 265 10.23 6.67 -5.85
C SER A 265 9.84 7.42 -4.57
N SER A 266 9.14 6.76 -3.65
CA SER A 266 8.74 7.34 -2.36
C SER A 266 9.95 7.62 -1.45
N ILE A 267 10.88 6.68 -1.32
CA ILE A 267 12.13 6.87 -0.56
C ILE A 267 12.92 8.06 -1.11
N PHE A 268 13.14 8.10 -2.42
CA PHE A 268 13.86 9.19 -3.05
C PHE A 268 13.11 10.52 -2.92
N GLY A 269 11.78 10.50 -2.95
CA GLY A 269 10.93 11.65 -2.65
C GLY A 269 11.17 12.20 -1.23
N TYR A 270 11.21 11.33 -0.21
CA TYR A 270 11.49 11.72 1.18
C TYR A 270 12.89 12.31 1.35
N ILE A 271 13.90 11.73 0.68
CA ILE A 271 15.28 12.20 0.71
C ILE A 271 15.40 13.57 0.02
N ALA A 272 14.83 13.68 -1.18
CA ALA A 272 14.90 14.86 -2.05
C ALA A 272 14.15 16.07 -1.48
N LYS A 273 13.18 15.85 -0.58
CA LYS A 273 12.48 16.97 0.04
C LYS A 273 13.47 17.80 0.87
N LYS A 274 13.52 19.08 0.51
CA LYS A 274 14.26 20.11 1.24
C LYS A 274 13.65 20.28 2.61
#